data_AF-A0A8W8K7D1-F1
#
_entry.id   AF-A0A8W8K7D1-F1
#
_cell.length_a   1.000
_cell.length_b   1.000
_cell.length_c   1.000
_cell.angle_alpha   90.00
_cell.angle_beta   90.00
_cell.angle_gamma   90.00
#
_symmetry.space_group_name_H-M   'P 1'
#
loop_
_entity.id
_entity.type
_entity.pdbx_description
1 polymer ?
#
loop_
_entity_poly.entity_id
_entity_poly.type
_entity_poly.pdbx_seq_one_letter_code
_entity_poly.pdbx_strand_id
1 'polypeptide(L)' 'WKYLKMAYENDTFRKTCSSDQEIVHEWESKAGIPPLSESKKKIYTMDGYVEPQFSMNVPDVVSTNGE' A
#
# COMPACT_ATOMS: atom_id res chain seq x y z
N TRP A 1 9.45 -11.57 3.90
CA TRP A 1 9.64 -10.29 4.61
C TRP A 1 11.00 -9.65 4.41
N LYS A 2 12.14 -10.35 4.65
CA LYS A 2 13.48 -9.77 4.40
C LYS A 2 13.63 -9.15 3.00
N TYR A 3 13.21 -9.87 1.95
CA TYR A 3 13.22 -9.35 0.58
C TYR A 3 12.29 -8.13 0.38
N LEU A 4 11.11 -8.13 1.00
CA LEU A 4 10.19 -6.99 0.94
C LEU A 4 10.78 -5.76 1.64
N LYS A 5 11.43 -5.94 2.79
CA LYS A 5 12.15 -4.87 3.48
C LYS A 5 13.21 -4.24 2.58
N MET A 6 14.01 -5.07 1.90
CA MET A 6 15.00 -4.59 0.93
C MET A 6 14.35 -3.83 -0.24
N ALA A 7 13.19 -4.28 -0.72
CA ALA A 7 12.44 -3.57 -1.76
C ALA A 7 11.91 -2.22 -1.25
N TYR A 8 11.37 -2.16 -0.03
CA TYR A 8 10.82 -0.95 0.58
C TYR A 8 11.89 0.09 0.94
N GLU A 9 13.14 -0.35 1.12
CA GLU A 9 14.34 0.49 1.28
C GLU A 9 14.98 0.89 -0.07
N ASN A 10 14.54 0.30 -1.19
CA ASN A 10 15.10 0.58 -2.51
C ASN A 10 14.46 1.84 -3.15
N ASP A 11 15.28 2.84 -3.49
CA ASP A 11 14.84 4.09 -4.09
C ASP A 11 14.05 3.93 -5.40
N THR A 12 14.51 3.04 -6.29
CA THR A 12 13.83 2.80 -7.56
C THR A 12 12.42 2.29 -7.30
N PHE A 13 12.29 1.27 -6.45
CA PHE A 13 10.99 0.73 -6.06
C PHE A 13 10.10 1.82 -5.46
N ARG A 14 10.60 2.60 -4.49
CA ARG A 14 9.82 3.67 -3.83
C ARG A 14 9.32 4.73 -4.81
N LYS A 15 10.12 5.10 -5.81
CA LYS A 15 9.77 6.10 -6.83
C LYS A 15 8.79 5.59 -7.87
N THR A 16 8.77 4.29 -8.13
CA THR A 16 7.90 3.67 -9.13
C THR A 16 6.64 3.03 -8.55
N CYS A 17 6.60 2.82 -7.23
CA CYS A 17 5.45 2.22 -6.56
C CYS A 17 4.28 3.20 -6.56
N SER A 18 3.11 2.73 -6.98
CA SER A 18 1.85 3.45 -6.82
C SER A 18 1.48 3.58 -5.35
N SER A 19 0.68 4.59 -5.04
CA SER A 19 0.09 4.78 -3.71
C SER A 19 -0.93 3.70 -3.38
N ASP A 20 -1.20 3.53 -2.09
CA ASP A 20 -2.21 2.60 -1.61
C ASP A 20 -3.59 2.89 -2.25
N GLN A 21 -3.93 4.17 -2.42
CA GLN A 21 -5.18 4.62 -3.02
C GLN A 21 -5.28 4.24 -4.50
N GLU A 22 -4.22 4.45 -5.29
CA GLU A 22 -4.20 4.06 -6.71
C GLU A 22 -4.35 2.55 -6.89
N ILE A 23 -3.66 1.77 -6.05
CA ILE A 23 -3.75 0.30 -6.06
C ILE A 23 -5.18 -0.13 -5.75
N VAL A 24 -5.81 0.45 -4.71
CA VAL A 24 -7.18 0.11 -4.32
C VAL A 24 -8.18 0.53 -5.40
N HIS A 25 -8.04 1.72 -5.98
CA HIS A 25 -8.90 2.22 -7.04
C HIS A 25 -8.88 1.32 -8.29
N GLU A 26 -7.69 0.90 -8.73
CA GLU A 26 -7.50 -0.03 -9.84
C GLU A 26 -8.25 -1.35 -9.62
N TRP A 27 -8.20 -1.90 -8.40
CA TRP A 27 -8.93 -3.14 -8.08
C TRP A 27 -10.43 -2.94 -7.91
N GLU A 28 -10.89 -1.84 -7.32
CA GLU A 28 -12.31 -1.53 -7.19
C GLU A 28 -13.00 -1.38 -8.56
N SER A 29 -12.26 -0.94 -9.59
CA SER A 29 -12.77 -0.81 -10.96
C SER A 29 -13.07 -2.13 -11.67
N LYS A 30 -12.58 -3.27 -11.15
CA LYS A 30 -12.68 -4.58 -11.81
C LYS A 30 -13.99 -5.28 -11.51
N ALA A 31 -14.54 -5.94 -12.54
CA ALA A 31 -15.75 -6.72 -12.41
C ALA A 31 -15.59 -7.86 -11.39
N GLY A 32 -16.59 -8.04 -10.52
CA GLY A 32 -16.61 -9.10 -9.51
C GLY A 32 -15.91 -8.77 -8.19
N ILE A 33 -15.32 -7.59 -8.05
CA ILE A 33 -14.76 -7.11 -6.78
C ILE A 33 -15.86 -6.42 -5.96
N PRO A 34 -16.09 -6.82 -4.70
CA PRO A 34 -17.04 -6.14 -3.83
C PRO A 34 -16.61 -4.69 -3.58
N PRO A 35 -17.55 -3.72 -3.56
CA PRO A 35 -17.22 -2.35 -3.25
C PRO A 35 -16.72 -2.21 -1.81
N LEU A 36 -15.87 -1.21 -1.58
CA LEU A 36 -15.41 -0.89 -0.23
C LEU A 36 -16.57 -0.44 0.67
N SER A 37 -16.42 -0.68 1.98
CA SER A 37 -17.28 -0.04 2.98
C SER A 37 -17.09 1.47 2.98
N GLU A 38 -18.10 2.24 3.39
CA GLU A 38 -18.02 3.72 3.43
C GLU A 38 -16.82 4.24 4.23
N SER A 39 -16.49 3.58 5.35
CA SER A 39 -15.33 3.90 6.18
C SER A 39 -14.01 3.77 5.41
N LYS A 40 -13.88 2.75 4.56
CA LYS A 40 -12.68 2.53 3.74
C LYS A 40 -12.66 3.42 2.51
N LYS A 41 -13.81 3.74 1.93
CA LYS A 41 -13.91 4.70 0.82
C LYS A 41 -13.36 6.07 1.19
N LYS A 42 -13.56 6.52 2.43
CA LYS A 42 -12.97 7.78 2.91
C LYS A 42 -11.44 7.77 2.97
N ILE A 43 -10.84 6.60 3.20
CA ILE A 43 -9.38 6.43 3.31
C ILE A 43 -8.76 6.31 1.92
N TYR A 44 -9.42 5.55 1.03
CA TYR A 44 -8.92 5.23 -0.30
C TYR A 44 -9.57 6.05 -1.42
N THR A 45 -10.21 7.18 -1.08
CA THR A 45 -10.73 8.07 -2.11
C THR A 45 -9.56 8.69 -2.88
N MET A 46 -9.75 8.84 -4.18
CA MET A 46 -8.84 9.56 -5.07
C MET A 46 -9.16 11.07 -5.13
N ASP A 47 -10.13 11.53 -4.33
CA ASP A 47 -10.42 12.95 -4.21
C ASP A 47 -9.18 13.67 -3.66
N GLY A 48 -8.71 14.71 -4.35
CA GLY A 48 -7.45 15.43 -4.08
C GLY A 48 -7.31 16.11 -2.72
N TYR A 49 -8.17 15.80 -1.76
CA TYR A 49 -8.11 16.19 -0.36
C TYR A 49 -7.34 15.17 0.52
N VAL A 50 -7.02 13.98 0.00
CA VAL A 50 -6.26 12.95 0.72
C VAL A 50 -4.85 12.85 0.16
N GLU A 51 -3.83 13.00 1.02
CA GLU A 51 -2.44 12.80 0.61
C GLU A 51 -2.17 11.32 0.29
N PRO A 52 -1.44 11.01 -0.80
CA PRO A 52 -1.05 9.64 -1.15
C PRO A 52 -0.34 8.93 0.01
N GLN A 53 -0.82 7.74 0.36
CA GLN A 53 -0.24 6.91 1.40
C GLN A 53 0.51 5.73 0.79
N PHE A 54 1.55 5.26 1.49
CA PHE A 54 2.38 4.16 1.05
C PHE A 54 2.63 3.19 2.21
N SER A 55 1.96 2.05 2.19
CA SER A 55 2.10 1.01 3.20
C SER A 55 3.34 0.14 2.97
N MET A 56 4.52 0.68 3.31
CA MET A 56 5.84 0.04 3.11
C MET A 56 6.49 -0.48 4.39
N ASN A 57 5.69 -0.97 5.34
CA ASN A 57 6.19 -1.54 6.60
C ASN A 57 6.20 -3.07 6.55
N VAL A 58 7.15 -3.70 7.25
CA VAL A 58 7.19 -5.15 7.45
C VAL A 58 6.95 -5.48 8.93
N PRO A 59 6.28 -6.60 9.28
CA PRO A 59 6.03 -6.95 10.68
C PRO A 59 7.31 -7.18 11.50
N ASP A 60 7.30 -6.76 12.76
CA ASP A 60 8.45 -6.79 13.68
C ASP A 60 8.99 -8.19 14.01
N VAL A 61 8.18 -9.23 13.83
CA VAL A 61 8.53 -10.64 14.13
C VAL A 61 9.75 -11.12 13.31
N VAL A 62 10.14 -10.38 12.28
CA VAL A 62 11.26 -10.70 11.39
C VAL A 62 12.56 -10.00 11.81
N SER A 63 12.50 -9.05 12.76
CA SER A 63 13.64 -8.25 13.19
C SER A 63 14.49 -8.89 14.30
N THR A 64 14.12 -10.05 14.85
CA THR A 64 14.76 -10.61 16.07
C THR A 64 15.51 -11.94 15.94
N ASN A 65 15.85 -12.42 14.73
CA ASN A 65 16.68 -13.64 14.58
C ASN A 65 18.01 -13.35 13.89
N GLY A 66 18.82 -12.46 14.47
CA GLY A 66 20.12 -12.11 13.89
C GLY A 66 21.00 -11.24 14.78
N GLU A 67 21.13 -11.59 16.06
CA GLU A 67 22.33 -11.33 16.88
C GLU A 67 22.71 -12.62 17.61
#